data_AF-A0A0Q3VIW3-F1
#
_entry.id   AF-A0A0Q3VIW3-F1
#
_cell.length_a   1.000
_cell.length_b   1.000
_cell.length_c   1.000
_cell.angle_alpha   90.00
_cell.angle_beta   90.00
_cell.angle_gamma   90.00
#
_symmetry.space_group_name_H-M   'P 1'
#
loop_
_entity.id
_entity.type
_entity.pdbx_description
1 polymer ?
#
loop_
_entity_poly.entity_id
_entity_poly.type
_entity_poly.pdbx_seq_one_letter_code
_entity_poly.pdbx_strand_id
1 'polypeptide(L)'
;MSIKELQIETLRKKNRITLIMLIISVVLGVVVEASLGKTLQLILTIAIGGAVLCSIIAFLHLSKRLTKQIAYLAIVGLTIILGMIN
;
A
#
# COMPACT_ATOMS: atom_id res chain seq x y z
N MET A 1 -14.92 -12.97 24.46
CA MET A 1 -14.69 -12.06 23.32
C MET A 1 -15.96 -12.04 22.47
N SER A 2 -16.52 -10.87 22.19
CA SER A 2 -17.73 -10.74 21.36
C SER A 2 -17.40 -11.01 19.89
N ILE A 3 -18.38 -11.48 19.10
CA ILE A 3 -18.23 -11.69 17.64
C ILE A 3 -17.67 -10.43 16.94
N LYS A 4 -18.08 -9.24 17.39
CA LYS A 4 -17.60 -7.96 16.84
C LYS A 4 -16.09 -7.74 17.08
N GLU A 5 -15.59 -8.14 18.24
CA GLU A 5 -14.17 -8.00 18.59
C GLU A 5 -13.31 -8.96 17.77
N LEU A 6 -13.77 -10.21 17.61
CA LEU A 6 -13.14 -11.22 16.76
C LEU A 6 -13.01 -10.73 15.31
N GLN A 7 -14.08 -10.14 14.74
CA GLN A 7 -14.05 -9.60 13.38
C GLN A 7 -13.03 -8.47 13.20
N ILE A 8 -12.94 -7.55 14.17
CA ILE A 8 -11.97 -6.44 14.11
C ILE A 8 -10.54 -6.98 14.19
N GLU A 9 -10.29 -7.99 15.02
CA GLU A 9 -8.96 -8.59 15.13
C GLU A 9 -8.56 -9.32 13.83
N THR A 10 -9.50 -10.05 13.21
CA THR A 10 -9.27 -10.65 11.89
C THR A 10 -8.96 -9.59 10.84
N LEU A 11 -9.69 -8.47 10.82
CA LEU A 11 -9.41 -7.37 9.90
C LEU A 11 -8.03 -6.76 10.13
N ARG A 12 -7.59 -6.61 11.39
CA ARG A 12 -6.22 -6.15 11.68
C ARG A 12 -5.16 -7.09 11.15
N LYS A 13 -5.34 -8.41 11.32
CA LYS A 13 -4.42 -9.42 10.76
C LYS A 13 -4.37 -9.32 9.24
N LYS A 14 -5.52 -9.18 8.58
CA LYS A 14 -5.59 -8.96 7.12
C LYS A 14 -4.91 -7.67 6.69
N ASN A 15 -5.12 -6.56 7.39
CA ASN A 15 -4.48 -5.28 7.05
C ASN A 15 -2.95 -5.34 7.15
N ARG A 16 -2.40 -6.10 8.09
CA ARG A 16 -0.96 -6.34 8.18
C ARG A 16 -0.45 -7.04 6.91
N ILE A 17 -1.17 -8.06 6.44
CA ILE A 17 -0.85 -8.75 5.19
C ILE A 17 -0.96 -7.78 4.01
N THR A 18 -2.03 -6.98 3.94
CA THR A 18 -2.21 -5.96 2.89
C THR A 18 -1.04 -4.97 2.85
N LEU A 19 -0.57 -4.46 3.99
CA LEU A 19 0.58 -3.56 4.05
C LEU A 19 1.86 -4.24 3.55
N ILE A 20 2.11 -5.49 3.95
CA ILE A 20 3.27 -6.26 3.47
C ILE A 20 3.20 -6.44 1.96
N MET A 21 2.05 -6.86 1.44
CA MET A 21 1.83 -7.04 0.00
C MET A 21 2.00 -5.73 -0.75
N LEU A 22 1.50 -4.62 -0.22
CA LEU A 22 1.65 -3.29 -0.82
C LEU A 22 3.12 -2.89 -0.97
N ILE A 23 3.92 -3.10 0.08
CA ILE A 23 5.36 -2.81 0.04
C ILE A 23 6.04 -3.69 -1.01
N ILE A 24 5.74 -4.99 -1.03
CA ILE A 24 6.29 -5.92 -2.03
C ILE A 24 5.92 -5.47 -3.45
N SER A 25 4.66 -5.08 -3.68
CA SER A 25 4.19 -4.61 -4.98
C SER A 25 4.91 -3.35 -5.44
N VAL A 26 5.13 -2.38 -4.54
CA VAL A 26 5.89 -1.15 -4.86
C VAL A 26 7.34 -1.48 -5.22
N VAL A 27 8.01 -2.30 -4.40
CA VAL A 27 9.41 -2.71 -4.66
C VAL A 27 9.51 -3.44 -5.99
N LEU A 28 8.59 -4.38 -6.25
CA LEU A 28 8.57 -5.12 -7.51
C LEU A 28 8.35 -4.19 -8.71
N GLY A 29 7.42 -3.22 -8.60
CA GLY A 29 7.19 -2.22 -9.64
C GLY A 29 8.45 -1.40 -9.95
N VAL A 30 9.15 -0.92 -8.92
CA VAL A 30 10.42 -0.19 -9.09
C VAL A 30 11.48 -1.07 -9.79
N VAL A 31 11.63 -2.32 -9.37
CA VAL A 31 12.61 -3.25 -9.95
C VAL A 31 12.29 -3.57 -11.40
N VAL A 32 11.01 -3.80 -11.74
CA VAL A 32 10.57 -4.11 -13.11
C VAL A 32 10.78 -2.91 -14.03
N GLU A 33 10.38 -1.71 -13.63
CA GLU A 33 10.57 -0.52 -14.48
C GLU A 33 12.05 -0.18 -14.65
N ALA A 34 12.86 -0.39 -13.61
CA ALA A 34 14.31 -0.25 -13.71
C ALA A 34 14.96 -1.28 -14.65
N SER A 35 14.52 -2.54 -14.62
CA SER A 35 15.05 -3.58 -15.50
C SER A 35 14.66 -3.37 -16.97
N LEU A 36 13.52 -2.72 -17.23
CA LEU A 36 13.10 -2.31 -18.56
C LEU A 36 13.81 -1.03 -19.06
N GLY A 37 14.72 -0.45 -18.28
CA GLY A 37 15.47 0.75 -18.68
C GLY A 37 14.59 1.99 -18.84
N LYS A 38 13.49 2.07 -18.08
CA LYS A 38 12.55 3.18 -18.14
C LYS A 38 13.16 4.47 -17.57
N THR A 39 12.51 5.59 -17.84
CA THR A 39 13.01 6.90 -17.40
C THR A 39 13.13 6.95 -15.88
N LEU A 40 14.18 7.63 -15.39
CA LEU A 40 14.38 7.82 -13.96
C LEU A 40 13.18 8.50 -13.29
N GLN A 41 12.52 9.41 -14.01
CA GLN A 41 11.32 10.09 -13.55
C GLN A 41 10.18 9.11 -13.22
N LEU A 42 9.94 8.11 -14.08
CA LEU A 42 8.89 7.11 -13.87
C LEU A 42 9.22 6.21 -12.66
N ILE A 43 10.47 5.73 -12.58
CA ILE A 43 10.94 4.90 -11.48
C ILE A 43 10.81 5.65 -10.14
N LEU A 44 11.23 6.92 -10.09
CA LEU A 44 11.11 7.76 -8.90
C LEU A 44 9.66 8.05 -8.53
N THR A 45 8.77 8.25 -9.52
CA THR A 45 7.35 8.47 -9.26
C THR A 45 6.72 7.27 -8.56
N ILE A 46 7.04 6.04 -9.01
CA ILE A 46 6.58 4.81 -8.36
C ILE A 46 7.23 4.64 -6.99
N ALA A 47 8.54 4.84 -6.88
CA ALA A 47 9.28 4.65 -5.63
C ALA A 47 8.79 5.62 -4.54
N ILE A 48 8.69 6.91 -4.86
CA ILE A 48 8.27 7.94 -3.91
C ILE A 48 6.77 7.83 -3.63
N GLY A 49 5.94 7.72 -4.67
CA GLY A 49 4.49 7.59 -4.51
C GLY A 49 4.12 6.33 -3.72
N GLY A 50 4.76 5.22 -4.05
CA GLY A 50 4.59 3.95 -3.34
C GLY A 50 5.09 4.02 -1.90
N ALA A 51 6.24 4.64 -1.63
CA ALA A 51 6.73 4.85 -0.27
C ALA A 51 5.76 5.70 0.56
N VAL A 52 5.27 6.83 0.01
CA VAL A 52 4.29 7.70 0.67
C VAL A 52 3.01 6.92 1.00
N LEU A 53 2.47 6.17 0.04
CA LEU A 53 1.28 5.35 0.26
C LEU A 53 1.53 4.28 1.34
N CYS A 54 2.66 3.57 1.29
CA CYS A 54 3.03 2.58 2.30
C CYS A 54 3.13 3.22 3.69
N SER A 55 3.74 4.40 3.82
CA SER A 55 3.85 5.13 5.08
C SER A 55 2.48 5.53 5.63
N ILE A 56 1.57 6.03 4.79
CA ILE A 56 0.21 6.38 5.19
C ILE A 56 -0.53 5.14 5.70
N ILE A 57 -0.49 4.02 4.95
CA ILE A 57 -1.17 2.79 5.34
C ILE A 57 -0.55 2.18 6.61
N ALA A 58 0.78 2.21 6.74
CA ALA A 58 1.49 1.77 7.94
C ALA A 58 1.08 2.59 9.16
N PHE A 59 1.02 3.92 9.02
CA PHE A 59 0.57 4.82 10.08
C PHE A 59 -0.89 4.53 10.50
N LEU A 60 -1.80 4.32 9.55
CA LEU A 60 -3.19 3.96 9.85
C LEU A 60 -3.31 2.61 10.55
N HIS A 61 -2.51 1.62 10.12
CA HIS A 61 -2.46 0.32 10.75
C HIS A 61 -1.96 0.40 12.21
N LEU A 62 -0.85 1.11 12.44
CA LEU A 62 -0.25 1.26 13.78
C LEU A 62 -1.13 2.07 14.74
N SER A 63 -1.76 3.14 14.24
CA SER A 63 -2.70 3.95 15.02
C SER A 63 -4.05 3.28 15.25
N LYS A 64 -4.27 2.06 14.69
CA LYS A 64 -5.53 1.29 14.74
C LYS A 64 -6.74 2.06 14.21
N ARG A 65 -6.51 3.14 13.46
CA ARG A 65 -7.56 3.97 12.85
C ARG A 65 -7.98 3.36 11.52
N LEU A 66 -9.25 3.58 11.15
CA LEU A 66 -9.76 3.23 9.82
C LEU A 66 -9.53 1.75 9.43
N THR A 67 -9.51 0.84 10.41
CA THR A 67 -9.15 -0.59 10.20
C THR A 67 -10.02 -1.26 9.12
N LYS A 68 -11.28 -0.85 8.97
CA LYS A 68 -12.16 -1.40 7.92
C LYS A 68 -11.85 -0.88 6.51
N GLN A 69 -11.17 0.26 6.41
CA GLN A 69 -10.98 1.01 5.17
C GLN A 69 -9.55 0.90 4.61
N ILE A 70 -8.58 0.43 5.40
CA ILE A 70 -7.17 0.34 5.01
C ILE A 70 -6.97 -0.34 3.63
N ALA A 71 -7.63 -1.47 3.38
CA ALA A 71 -7.50 -2.17 2.10
C ALA A 71 -8.02 -1.34 0.92
N TYR A 72 -9.12 -0.62 1.10
CA TYR A 72 -9.68 0.25 0.07
C TYR A 72 -8.79 1.47 -0.20
N LEU A 73 -8.24 2.07 0.87
CA LEU A 73 -7.29 3.18 0.75
C LEU A 73 -6.01 2.76 0.02
N ALA A 74 -5.53 1.54 0.26
CA ALA A 74 -4.37 1.00 -0.46
C ALA A 74 -4.66 0.87 -1.97
N ILE A 75 -5.83 0.34 -2.35
CA ILE A 75 -6.22 0.21 -3.76
C ILE A 75 -6.34 1.60 -4.42
N VAL A 76 -7.07 2.52 -3.79
CA VAL A 76 -7.24 3.88 -4.32
C VAL A 76 -5.90 4.57 -4.50
N GLY A 77 -5.02 4.50 -3.49
CA GLY A 77 -3.69 5.06 -3.57
C GLY A 77 -2.85 4.46 -4.70
N LEU A 78 -2.90 3.14 -4.89
CA LEU A 78 -2.19 2.48 -6.00
C LEU A 78 -2.69 2.98 -7.35
N THR A 79 -4.01 3.13 -7.48
CA THR A 79 -4.66 3.60 -8.71
C THR A 79 -4.23 5.03 -9.04
N ILE A 80 -4.09 5.89 -8.04
CA ILE A 80 -3.60 7.27 -8.21
C ILE A 80 -2.15 7.25 -8.69
N ILE A 81 -1.28 6.43 -8.08
CA ILE A 81 0.13 6.32 -8.50
C ILE A 81 0.21 5.88 -9.97
N LEU A 82 -0.57 4.89 -10.36
CA LEU A 82 -0.63 4.43 -11.76
C LEU A 82 -1.13 5.54 -12.71
N GLY A 83 -2.15 6.30 -12.31
CA GLY A 83 -2.66 7.43 -13.11
C GLY A 83 -1.69 8.60 -13.24
N MET A 84 -0.64 8.66 -12.42
CA MET A 84 0.44 9.65 -12.54
C MET A 84 1.54 9.22 -13.52
N ILE A 85 1.52 7.95 -13.96
CA ILE A 85 2.46 7.43 -14.96
C ILE A 85 1.91 7.82 -16.34
N ASN A 86 2.40 8.96 -16.86
CA ASN A 86 2.20 9.42 -18.23
C ASN A 86 3.54 9.52 -18.96
#